data_AF-A0A1W6PW22-F1
#
_entry.id   AF-A0A1W6PW22-F1
#
_cell.length_a   1.000
_cell.length_b   1.000
_cell.length_c   1.000
_cell.angle_alpha   90.00
_cell.angle_beta   90.00
_cell.angle_gamma   90.00
#
_symmetry.space_group_name_H-M   'P 1'
#
loop_
_entity.id
_entity.type
_entity.pdbx_description
1 polymer ?
#
loop_
_entity_poly.entity_id
_entity_poly.type
_entity_poly.pdbx_seq_one_letter_code
_entity_poly.pdbx_strand_id
1 'polypeptide(L)'
;MAKKSYTLHLAKPDVEDFAQLLSEAAASKIGTPLLHIVLREDFAEGACLYVFDSRELPPKWLRELRGEFQIPGNIQTSSACAILAFRQSERIFAATFAHGWMYLAEENFEGDFGLRAAINALDDSKLKRLERANLGDAMRGVSLSPFQRDLRSFGLDDALDLVRKVSGKTRDDTLADSLAGARSLKVTGEYDLNDLPEIAAEALGLFTATRYQETAFQILDVVTPIADNRLITILDNLAAETIRQGQADFELGLPANHDDDGVAYCFSGPRLRGRFPDLLMRHYISALGMRIADVDAQTLRDHKIIAEFEDDARPDQKWSIRKALVGSMVYDGGRYAANEGEWYRIDEIFKTAIEETYDNLVMGWDNPPVPLRKEYDEDGNGRYQSEASYNAERATALGYVLLDTRSVNIPGVQRSDFEPCDILDITGKRFIHVKKSSRRSSVLSHFFKQGSNAAQNFKRYPAAWDQLVALTAEISGADASYALTVALADVDRAWTVEFWIADTPRANGAFNIPFFSKISLRDETSRLTAMGYGVRIRFIGLEAVAI
;
A
#
# COMPACT_ATOMS: atom_id res chain seq x y z
N MET A 1 10.52 29.19 29.26
CA MET A 1 11.08 27.96 29.86
C MET A 1 11.82 27.17 28.76
N ALA A 2 12.61 26.14 29.10
CA ALA A 2 13.14 25.25 28.05
C ALA A 2 11.99 24.46 27.41
N LYS A 3 11.96 24.38 26.07
CA LYS A 3 10.92 23.61 25.37
C LYS A 3 11.03 22.13 25.73
N LYS A 4 9.91 21.51 26.06
CA LYS A 4 9.78 20.07 26.35
C LYS A 4 8.88 19.41 25.33
N SER A 5 9.03 18.10 25.18
CA SER A 5 8.14 17.28 24.37
C SER A 5 7.54 16.14 25.19
N TYR A 6 6.25 15.91 25.01
CA TYR A 6 5.55 14.74 25.54
C TYR A 6 4.93 13.94 24.39
N THR A 7 4.83 12.62 24.57
CA THR A 7 4.16 11.73 23.62
C THR A 7 2.96 11.12 24.31
N LEU A 8 1.76 11.45 23.82
CA LEU A 8 0.48 11.05 24.37
C LEU A 8 -0.16 9.96 23.51
N HIS A 9 -0.74 8.98 24.18
CA HIS A 9 -1.59 7.95 23.61
C HIS A 9 -2.97 8.04 24.29
N LEU A 10 -4.03 7.85 23.51
CA LEU A 10 -5.40 7.87 24.01
C LEU A 10 -5.95 6.44 24.07
N ALA A 11 -6.36 6.00 25.25
CA ALA A 11 -7.01 4.70 25.42
C ALA A 11 -8.43 4.74 24.83
N LYS A 12 -8.92 3.59 24.36
CA LYS A 12 -10.29 3.44 23.86
C LYS A 12 -11.33 3.71 24.96
N PRO A 13 -12.57 4.10 24.61
CA PRO A 13 -13.58 4.50 25.59
C PRO A 13 -13.97 3.40 26.58
N ASP A 14 -13.81 2.13 26.21
CA ASP A 14 -14.14 0.96 27.04
C ASP A 14 -13.01 0.54 28.00
N VAL A 15 -11.88 1.25 27.99
CA VAL A 15 -10.77 1.01 28.91
C VAL A 15 -11.01 1.81 30.19
N GLU A 16 -11.21 1.10 31.30
CA GLU A 16 -11.56 1.70 32.59
C GLU A 16 -10.40 1.67 33.60
N ASP A 17 -9.46 0.73 33.48
CA ASP A 17 -8.33 0.55 34.40
C ASP A 17 -6.99 0.87 33.73
N PHE A 18 -6.11 1.59 34.44
CA PHE A 18 -4.74 1.88 33.99
C PHE A 18 -3.92 0.60 33.72
N ALA A 19 -4.18 -0.50 34.41
CA ALA A 19 -3.48 -1.76 34.18
C ALA A 19 -3.77 -2.35 32.78
N GLN A 20 -4.93 -2.06 32.19
CA GLN A 20 -5.29 -2.51 30.83
C GLN A 20 -4.44 -1.83 29.75
N LEU A 21 -3.74 -0.74 30.07
CA LEU A 21 -2.84 -0.08 29.13
C LEU A 21 -1.56 -0.87 28.89
N LEU A 22 -1.22 -1.80 29.79
CA LEU A 22 0.04 -2.54 29.75
C LEU A 22 -0.08 -3.78 28.84
N SER A 23 0.91 -3.98 27.98
CA SER A 23 1.05 -5.23 27.22
C SER A 23 1.28 -6.42 28.14
N GLU A 24 1.04 -7.64 27.65
CA GLU A 24 1.24 -8.87 28.44
C GLU A 24 2.65 -8.96 29.04
N ALA A 25 3.68 -8.58 28.26
CA ALA A 25 5.07 -8.55 28.70
C ALA A 25 5.37 -7.49 29.78
N ALA A 26 4.58 -6.43 29.84
CA ALA A 26 4.67 -5.40 30.87
C ALA A 26 3.88 -5.82 32.12
N ALA A 27 2.68 -6.35 31.94
CA ALA A 27 1.84 -6.89 33.01
C ALA A 27 2.52 -8.05 33.75
N SER A 28 3.29 -8.90 33.06
CA SER A 28 4.06 -9.99 33.68
C SER A 28 5.16 -9.51 34.64
N LYS A 29 5.49 -8.20 34.62
CA LYS A 29 6.47 -7.59 35.53
C LYS A 29 5.84 -7.03 36.80
N ILE A 30 4.52 -7.01 36.90
CA ILE A 30 3.81 -6.60 38.12
C ILE A 30 4.22 -7.52 39.28
N GLY A 31 4.58 -6.92 40.41
CA GLY A 31 5.09 -7.62 41.59
C GLY A 31 6.57 -8.01 41.52
N THR A 32 7.28 -7.74 40.41
CA THR A 32 8.73 -7.93 40.32
C THR A 32 9.48 -6.69 40.83
N PRO A 33 10.74 -6.81 41.30
CA PRO A 33 11.54 -5.65 41.71
C PRO A 33 11.95 -4.75 40.53
N LEU A 34 11.57 -5.10 39.30
CA LEU A 34 11.89 -4.35 38.08
C LEU A 34 10.74 -3.44 37.62
N LEU A 35 9.63 -3.40 38.37
CA LEU A 35 8.52 -2.50 38.10
C LEU A 35 8.11 -1.79 39.38
N HIS A 36 8.23 -0.46 39.38
CA HIS A 36 7.72 0.39 40.43
C HIS A 36 6.41 1.03 39.97
N ILE A 37 5.38 0.95 40.81
CA ILE A 37 4.06 1.51 40.55
C ILE A 37 3.81 2.60 41.59
N VAL A 38 3.57 3.83 41.14
CA VAL A 38 3.34 4.98 42.00
C VAL A 38 2.00 5.61 41.64
N LEU A 39 1.07 5.63 42.58
CA LEU A 39 -0.23 6.25 42.42
C LEU A 39 -0.18 7.72 42.83
N ARG A 40 -0.93 8.56 42.11
CA ARG A 40 -1.09 9.98 42.40
C ARG A 40 -2.53 10.40 42.10
N GLU A 41 -3.35 10.50 43.14
CA GLU A 41 -4.78 10.82 43.01
C GLU A 41 -5.05 12.29 42.66
N ASP A 42 -4.15 13.21 43.05
CA ASP A 42 -4.27 14.66 42.81
C ASP A 42 -3.82 15.11 41.41
N PHE A 43 -3.33 14.18 40.57
CA PHE A 43 -2.94 14.49 39.20
C PHE A 43 -4.10 14.19 38.26
N ALA A 44 -4.64 15.24 37.61
CA ALA A 44 -5.83 15.16 36.78
C ALA A 44 -7.02 14.57 37.58
N GLU A 45 -7.71 13.56 37.02
CA GLU A 45 -8.76 12.78 37.71
C GLU A 45 -8.20 11.47 38.29
N GLY A 46 -6.89 11.41 38.55
CA GLY A 46 -6.15 10.27 39.04
C GLY A 46 -5.11 9.77 38.04
N ALA A 47 -3.96 9.35 38.57
CA ALA A 47 -2.83 8.87 37.78
C ALA A 47 -2.08 7.70 38.42
N CYS A 48 -1.44 6.92 37.57
CA CYS A 48 -0.56 5.82 37.91
C CYS A 48 0.72 5.88 37.06
N LEU A 49 1.87 6.00 37.71
CA LEU A 49 3.18 5.96 37.07
C LEU A 49 3.76 4.55 37.18
N TYR A 50 4.02 3.93 36.04
CA TYR A 50 4.74 2.67 35.90
C TYR A 50 6.19 2.97 35.52
N VAL A 51 7.14 2.67 36.39
CA VAL A 51 8.58 2.80 36.12
C VAL A 51 9.18 1.41 35.97
N PHE A 52 9.60 1.08 34.75
CA PHE A 52 10.25 -0.18 34.43
C PHE A 52 11.75 0.01 34.55
N ASP A 53 12.32 -0.63 35.57
CA ASP A 53 13.75 -0.69 35.75
C ASP A 53 14.34 -1.91 35.03
N SER A 54 15.65 -1.90 34.85
CA SER A 54 16.38 -2.96 34.18
C SER A 54 17.71 -3.22 34.89
N ARG A 55 18.10 -4.49 34.96
CA ARG A 55 19.42 -4.85 35.47
C ARG A 55 20.49 -4.41 34.49
N GLU A 56 21.57 -3.85 35.01
CA GLU A 56 22.77 -3.58 34.23
C GLU A 56 23.39 -4.90 33.77
N LEU A 57 23.35 -5.14 32.47
CA LEU A 57 23.87 -6.35 31.85
C LEU A 57 24.83 -6.01 30.71
N PRO A 58 25.91 -6.78 30.52
CA PRO A 58 26.76 -6.62 29.34
C PRO A 58 25.95 -7.01 28.09
N PRO A 59 26.03 -6.23 26.99
CA PRO A 59 25.35 -6.56 25.75
C PRO A 59 25.81 -7.91 25.19
N LYS A 60 24.90 -8.69 24.59
CA LYS A 60 25.24 -10.01 24.03
C LYS A 60 26.34 -9.93 22.96
N TRP A 61 26.29 -8.92 22.09
CA TRP A 61 27.28 -8.69 21.04
C TRP A 61 28.69 -8.38 21.59
N LEU A 62 28.79 -7.86 22.82
CA LEU A 62 30.08 -7.49 23.42
C LEU A 62 30.96 -8.71 23.65
N ARG A 63 30.35 -9.87 23.95
CA ARG A 63 31.08 -11.14 24.13
C ARG A 63 31.74 -11.59 22.82
N GLU A 64 31.04 -11.46 21.71
CA GLU A 64 31.55 -11.84 20.38
C GLU A 64 32.69 -10.92 19.96
N LEU A 65 32.52 -9.59 20.10
CA LEU A 65 33.55 -8.65 19.71
C LEU A 65 34.80 -8.71 20.60
N ARG A 66 34.65 -9.00 21.90
CA ARG A 66 35.80 -9.21 22.81
C ARG A 66 36.61 -10.46 22.50
N GLY A 67 36.06 -11.40 21.73
CA GLY A 67 36.81 -12.56 21.24
C GLY A 67 37.89 -12.16 20.22
N GLU A 68 37.60 -11.16 19.40
CA GLU A 68 38.45 -10.75 18.27
C GLU A 68 39.20 -9.42 18.51
N PHE A 69 38.67 -8.56 19.38
CA PHE A 69 39.18 -7.21 19.61
C PHE A 69 39.39 -6.93 21.10
N GLN A 70 40.50 -6.24 21.42
CA GLN A 70 40.76 -5.76 22.78
C GLN A 70 39.90 -4.52 23.09
N ILE A 71 38.67 -4.76 23.54
CA ILE A 71 37.73 -3.70 23.93
C ILE A 71 37.86 -3.41 25.43
N PRO A 72 38.38 -2.23 25.85
CA PRO A 72 38.58 -1.89 27.25
C PRO A 72 37.27 -1.51 27.97
N GLY A 73 37.31 -1.54 29.31
CA GLY A 73 36.24 -1.05 30.19
C GLY A 73 35.14 -2.07 30.51
N ASN A 74 34.35 -1.84 31.55
CA ASN A 74 33.14 -2.63 31.84
C ASN A 74 31.93 -1.97 31.16
N ILE A 75 31.63 -2.38 29.92
CA ILE A 75 30.49 -1.85 29.17
C ILE A 75 29.23 -2.61 29.59
N GLN A 76 28.30 -1.90 30.21
CA GLN A 76 26.99 -2.41 30.59
C GLN A 76 25.89 -1.54 29.97
N THR A 77 24.73 -2.15 29.77
CA THR A 77 23.53 -1.45 29.30
C THR A 77 22.42 -1.65 30.31
N SER A 78 21.76 -0.55 30.66
CA SER A 78 20.45 -0.51 31.30
C SER A 78 19.51 0.28 30.39
N SER A 79 18.24 -0.09 30.41
CA SER A 79 17.19 0.44 29.55
C SER A 79 15.93 0.65 30.39
N ALA A 80 16.00 1.63 31.29
CA ALA A 80 14.85 2.05 32.10
C ALA A 80 13.88 2.89 31.27
N CYS A 81 12.58 2.74 31.53
CA CYS A 81 11.54 3.53 30.88
C CYS A 81 10.33 3.71 31.81
N ALA A 82 9.41 4.59 31.42
CA ALA A 82 8.21 4.81 32.21
C ALA A 82 6.97 5.05 31.34
N ILE A 83 5.81 4.75 31.92
CA ILE A 83 4.48 5.10 31.41
C ILE A 83 3.75 5.84 32.52
N LEU A 84 3.34 7.07 32.27
CA LEU A 84 2.39 7.79 33.12
C LEU A 84 1.00 7.60 32.54
N ALA A 85 0.18 6.78 33.20
CA ALA A 85 -1.23 6.62 32.91
C ALA A 85 -2.02 7.64 33.75
N PHE A 86 -2.97 8.34 33.15
CA PHE A 86 -3.81 9.30 33.88
C PHE A 86 -5.17 9.46 33.24
N ARG A 87 -6.18 9.80 34.04
CA ARG A 87 -7.54 10.07 33.58
C ARG A 87 -7.75 11.57 33.46
N GLN A 88 -8.32 11.99 32.34
CA GLN A 88 -8.68 13.36 32.06
C GLN A 88 -9.89 13.40 31.13
N SER A 89 -10.91 14.19 31.49
CA SER A 89 -12.14 14.32 30.72
C SER A 89 -12.78 12.96 30.47
N GLU A 90 -12.87 12.13 31.52
CA GLU A 90 -13.41 10.75 31.51
C GLU A 90 -12.64 9.75 30.62
N ARG A 91 -11.55 10.17 29.98
CA ARG A 91 -10.71 9.33 29.11
C ARG A 91 -9.37 9.04 29.76
N ILE A 92 -8.81 7.87 29.45
CA ILE A 92 -7.49 7.47 29.93
C ILE A 92 -6.43 7.79 28.88
N PHE A 93 -5.35 8.42 29.33
CA PHE A 93 -4.17 8.73 28.52
C PHE A 93 -2.96 7.99 29.04
N ALA A 94 -2.01 7.70 28.16
CA ALA A 94 -0.67 7.26 28.50
C ALA A 94 0.37 8.22 27.93
N ALA A 95 1.22 8.75 28.80
CA ALA A 95 2.42 9.47 28.41
C ALA A 95 3.66 8.58 28.58
N THR A 96 4.38 8.35 27.48
CA THR A 96 5.50 7.41 27.46
C THR A 96 6.84 8.13 27.55
N PHE A 97 7.78 7.55 28.30
CA PHE A 97 9.14 8.04 28.44
C PHE A 97 10.13 6.97 27.94
N ALA A 98 11.16 7.41 27.21
CA ALA A 98 12.09 6.53 26.50
C ALA A 98 11.34 5.49 25.63
N HIS A 99 11.64 4.20 25.77
CA HIS A 99 11.00 3.09 25.06
C HIS A 99 9.75 2.54 25.77
N GLY A 100 9.15 3.29 26.70
CA GLY A 100 7.94 2.86 27.42
C GLY A 100 6.75 2.56 26.50
N TRP A 101 6.72 3.14 25.30
CA TRP A 101 5.71 2.84 24.27
C TRP A 101 5.69 1.37 23.84
N MET A 102 6.80 0.62 23.99
CA MET A 102 6.86 -0.82 23.70
C MET A 102 6.07 -1.68 24.71
N TYR A 103 5.73 -1.10 25.87
CA TYR A 103 4.98 -1.77 26.94
C TYR A 103 3.48 -1.43 26.92
N LEU A 104 3.00 -0.75 25.88
CA LEU A 104 1.59 -0.47 25.70
C LEU A 104 0.87 -1.63 25.00
N ALA A 105 -0.31 -2.00 25.48
CA ALA A 105 -1.24 -2.92 24.80
C ALA A 105 -1.94 -2.17 23.65
N GLU A 106 -1.36 -2.22 22.45
CA GLU A 106 -1.81 -1.41 21.31
C GLU A 106 -3.31 -1.55 20.98
N GLU A 107 -3.92 -2.71 21.23
CA GLU A 107 -5.33 -3.01 21.02
C GLU A 107 -6.29 -2.16 21.88
N ASN A 108 -5.78 -1.60 22.97
CA ASN A 108 -6.52 -0.78 23.92
C ASN A 108 -6.35 0.73 23.67
N PHE A 109 -5.60 1.11 22.64
CA PHE A 109 -5.41 2.51 22.24
C PHE A 109 -6.11 2.83 20.92
N GLU A 110 -6.51 4.10 20.79
CA GLU A 110 -7.02 4.68 19.54
C GLU A 110 -5.88 4.71 18.51
N GLY A 111 -6.06 4.03 17.38
CA GLY A 111 -4.99 3.84 16.39
C GLY A 111 -4.65 5.08 15.57
N ASP A 112 -5.57 6.04 15.45
CA ASP A 112 -5.45 7.25 14.63
C ASP A 112 -5.46 8.55 15.45
N PHE A 113 -5.43 8.45 16.79
CA PHE A 113 -5.53 9.58 17.71
C PHE A 113 -4.55 10.70 17.38
N GLY A 114 -3.25 10.36 17.25
CA GLY A 114 -2.22 11.34 16.99
C GLY A 114 -2.41 12.06 15.66
N LEU A 115 -2.73 11.32 14.60
CA LEU A 115 -2.92 11.85 13.26
C LEU A 115 -4.13 12.77 13.21
N ARG A 116 -5.28 12.33 13.72
CA ARG A 116 -6.52 13.13 13.78
C ARG A 116 -6.37 14.40 14.60
N ALA A 117 -5.78 14.30 15.80
CA ALA A 117 -5.54 15.48 16.63
C ALA A 117 -4.59 16.46 15.92
N ALA A 118 -3.54 15.97 15.26
CA ALA A 118 -2.59 16.82 14.56
C ALA A 118 -3.20 17.52 13.35
N ILE A 119 -3.91 16.82 12.45
CA ILE A 119 -4.53 17.48 11.27
C ILE A 119 -5.58 18.51 11.66
N ASN A 120 -6.31 18.28 12.76
CA ASN A 120 -7.25 19.26 13.28
C ASN A 120 -6.56 20.48 13.88
N ALA A 121 -5.34 20.37 14.40
CA ALA A 121 -4.60 21.46 15.06
C ALA A 121 -3.67 22.24 14.12
N LEU A 122 -3.13 21.59 13.09
CA LEU A 122 -2.16 22.18 12.19
C LEU A 122 -2.80 23.16 11.20
N ASP A 123 -1.99 24.11 10.76
CA ASP A 123 -2.28 24.96 9.60
C ASP A 123 -1.83 24.23 8.33
N ASP A 124 -2.76 23.89 7.44
CA ASP A 124 -2.50 23.13 6.21
C ASP A 124 -1.65 23.91 5.19
N SER A 125 -1.40 25.22 5.44
CA SER A 125 -0.47 26.07 4.70
C SER A 125 0.96 26.10 5.30
N LYS A 126 1.16 25.58 6.52
CA LYS A 126 2.42 25.72 7.29
C LYS A 126 3.01 24.39 7.78
N LEU A 127 2.98 23.37 6.94
CA LEU A 127 3.55 22.06 7.26
C LEU A 127 5.07 22.06 7.12
N LYS A 128 5.74 21.24 7.95
CA LYS A 128 7.21 21.08 7.94
C LYS A 128 7.65 19.72 7.39
N ARG A 129 6.90 18.68 7.76
CA ARG A 129 7.21 17.30 7.39
C ARG A 129 5.93 16.53 7.20
N LEU A 130 5.89 15.79 6.10
CA LEU A 130 4.84 14.85 5.76
C LEU A 130 5.50 13.50 5.45
N GLU A 131 5.05 12.44 6.11
CA GLU A 131 5.39 11.08 5.75
C GLU A 131 4.18 10.44 5.07
N ARG A 132 4.41 9.97 3.84
CA ARG A 132 3.38 9.37 3.00
C ARG A 132 3.78 8.00 2.49
N ALA A 133 2.79 7.17 2.24
CA ALA A 133 2.94 5.90 1.54
C ALA A 133 1.98 5.90 0.35
N ASN A 134 2.49 5.73 -0.87
CA ASN A 134 1.67 5.59 -2.05
C ASN A 134 1.32 4.11 -2.26
N LEU A 135 0.03 3.80 -2.31
CA LEU A 135 -0.46 2.41 -2.47
C LEU A 135 -0.28 1.86 -3.89
N GLY A 136 -0.11 2.73 -4.89
CA GLY A 136 0.09 2.36 -6.29
C GLY A 136 1.54 2.04 -6.63
N ASP A 137 2.51 2.68 -6.00
CA ASP A 137 3.94 2.40 -6.29
C ASP A 137 4.64 1.64 -5.14
N ALA A 138 3.92 1.33 -4.06
CA ALA A 138 4.46 0.79 -2.81
C ALA A 138 5.67 1.57 -2.26
N MET A 139 5.79 2.85 -2.66
CA MET A 139 6.87 3.73 -2.24
C MET A 139 6.50 4.44 -0.95
N ARG A 140 7.46 4.51 -0.03
CA ARG A 140 7.40 5.38 1.15
C ARG A 140 8.21 6.63 0.89
N GLY A 141 7.55 7.78 0.96
CA GLY A 141 8.17 9.08 0.80
C GLY A 141 8.18 9.84 2.12
N VAL A 142 9.33 10.42 2.46
CA VAL A 142 9.40 11.46 3.49
C VAL A 142 9.73 12.77 2.79
N SER A 143 8.76 13.68 2.79
CA SER A 143 8.96 15.01 2.24
C SER A 143 9.25 15.98 3.38
N LEU A 144 10.45 16.55 3.37
CA LEU A 144 10.91 17.54 4.34
C LEU A 144 11.06 18.88 3.65
N SER A 145 10.53 19.92 4.26
CA SER A 145 10.83 21.28 3.84
C SER A 145 11.58 22.02 4.95
N PRO A 146 12.71 22.67 4.63
CA PRO A 146 13.38 23.55 5.59
C PRO A 146 12.54 24.79 5.91
N PHE A 147 11.51 25.08 5.10
CA PHE A 147 10.56 26.17 5.29
C PHE A 147 9.14 25.61 5.43
N GLN A 148 8.21 26.44 5.92
CA GLN A 148 6.80 26.08 5.96
C GLN A 148 6.21 26.07 4.55
N ARG A 149 5.41 25.05 4.25
CA ARG A 149 4.75 24.87 2.94
C ARG A 149 3.33 24.36 3.11
N ASP A 150 2.49 24.63 2.12
CA ASP A 150 1.16 24.07 2.03
C ASP A 150 1.16 22.57 1.69
N LEU A 151 0.05 21.88 1.94
CA LEU A 151 -0.10 20.44 1.68
C LEU A 151 0.16 20.06 0.21
N ARG A 152 -0.30 20.89 -0.74
CA ARG A 152 -0.17 20.63 -2.18
C ARG A 152 1.28 20.68 -2.65
N SER A 153 2.09 21.54 -2.03
CA SER A 153 3.55 21.61 -2.25
C SER A 153 4.27 20.32 -1.85
N PHE A 154 3.66 19.48 -1.02
CA PHE A 154 4.17 18.13 -0.70
C PHE A 154 3.74 17.07 -1.74
N GLY A 155 2.92 17.43 -2.74
CA GLY A 155 2.51 16.59 -3.85
C GLY A 155 1.39 15.59 -3.52
N LEU A 156 0.50 15.94 -2.59
CA LEU A 156 -0.63 15.13 -2.13
C LEU A 156 -1.83 15.28 -3.07
N ASP A 157 -1.62 14.95 -4.35
CA ASP A 157 -2.63 15.10 -5.41
C ASP A 157 -3.17 13.73 -5.90
N ASP A 158 -2.71 12.63 -5.30
CA ASP A 158 -3.07 11.26 -5.67
C ASP A 158 -3.95 10.65 -4.57
N ALA A 159 -5.06 10.01 -4.95
CA ALA A 159 -5.95 9.35 -4.00
C ALA A 159 -5.30 8.13 -3.29
N LEU A 160 -4.13 7.68 -3.77
CA LEU A 160 -3.34 6.60 -3.19
C LEU A 160 -2.27 7.09 -2.20
N ASP A 161 -2.09 8.41 -2.05
CA ASP A 161 -1.13 8.97 -1.09
C ASP A 161 -1.71 8.97 0.32
N LEU A 162 -1.30 8.00 1.13
CA LEU A 162 -1.71 7.90 2.52
C LEU A 162 -0.77 8.67 3.43
N VAL A 163 -1.31 9.61 4.19
CA VAL A 163 -0.54 10.28 5.26
C VAL A 163 -0.42 9.35 6.46
N ARG A 164 0.82 8.98 6.79
CA ARG A 164 1.13 8.15 7.97
C ARG A 164 1.57 8.99 9.16
N LYS A 165 2.17 10.14 8.90
CA LYS A 165 2.60 11.07 9.93
C LYS A 165 2.63 12.49 9.40
N VAL A 166 2.11 13.41 10.21
CA VAL A 166 2.16 14.84 9.93
C VAL A 166 2.86 15.56 11.08
N SER A 167 3.68 16.57 10.76
CA SER A 167 4.19 17.47 11.79
C SER A 167 4.38 18.88 11.26
N GLY A 168 4.11 19.85 12.13
CA GLY A 168 4.12 21.26 11.77
C GLY A 168 3.99 22.16 12.99
N LYS A 169 3.96 23.45 12.73
CA LYS A 169 3.53 24.41 13.76
C LYS A 169 2.01 24.35 13.85
N THR A 170 1.54 24.46 15.07
CA THR A 170 0.13 24.66 15.38
C THR A 170 -0.29 26.08 15.02
N ARG A 171 -1.60 26.29 15.03
CA ARG A 171 -2.19 27.63 14.95
C ARG A 171 -2.11 28.32 16.31
N ASP A 172 -2.31 29.64 16.31
CA ASP A 172 -2.21 30.48 17.51
C ASP A 172 -3.28 30.14 18.57
N ASP A 173 -4.32 29.37 18.21
CA ASP A 173 -5.40 28.91 19.09
C ASP A 173 -5.08 27.59 19.84
N THR A 174 -3.89 27.01 19.62
CA THR A 174 -3.48 25.74 20.22
C THR A 174 -2.43 25.96 21.29
N LEU A 175 -2.48 25.24 22.42
CA LEU A 175 -1.49 25.41 23.50
C LEU A 175 -0.09 25.11 22.99
N ALA A 176 0.12 23.92 22.39
CA ALA A 176 1.42 23.43 21.90
C ALA A 176 2.01 24.32 20.80
N ASP A 177 3.33 24.59 20.80
CA ASP A 177 4.01 25.32 19.70
C ASP A 177 4.07 24.51 18.39
N SER A 178 4.17 23.19 18.52
CA SER A 178 4.26 22.25 17.40
C SER A 178 3.80 20.87 17.80
N LEU A 179 3.23 20.17 16.81
CA LEU A 179 2.69 18.83 16.96
C LEU A 179 3.31 17.90 15.92
N ALA A 180 3.44 16.63 16.28
CA ALA A 180 3.66 15.54 15.34
C ALA A 180 2.69 14.40 15.66
N GLY A 181 1.82 14.08 14.70
CA GLY A 181 0.77 13.09 14.83
C GLY A 181 1.00 11.86 13.98
N ALA A 182 0.86 10.68 14.59
CA ALA A 182 0.75 9.36 13.94
C ALA A 182 -0.24 8.50 14.76
N ARG A 183 0.15 7.32 15.25
CA ARG A 183 -0.65 6.60 16.27
C ARG A 183 -0.73 7.38 17.59
N SER A 184 0.40 7.96 18.00
CA SER A 184 0.50 8.85 19.16
C SER A 184 0.63 10.32 18.75
N LEU A 185 0.28 11.21 19.67
CA LEU A 185 0.46 12.64 19.52
C LEU A 185 1.70 13.09 20.27
N LYS A 186 2.72 13.55 19.55
CA LYS A 186 3.87 14.23 20.16
C LYS A 186 3.62 15.73 20.17
N VAL A 187 3.57 16.30 21.37
CA VAL A 187 3.42 17.74 21.61
C VAL A 187 4.76 18.35 21.97
N THR A 188 5.05 19.58 21.54
CA THR A 188 6.27 20.30 21.93
C THR A 188 5.95 21.77 22.17
N GLY A 189 6.39 22.30 23.31
CA GLY A 189 6.22 23.71 23.68
C GLY A 189 6.81 24.00 25.06
N GLU A 190 6.39 25.11 25.67
CA GLU A 190 6.89 25.56 26.97
C GLU A 190 5.96 25.13 28.12
N TYR A 191 6.05 23.86 28.51
CA TYR A 191 5.24 23.27 29.60
C TYR A 191 6.10 22.46 30.59
N ASP A 192 5.54 22.13 31.74
CA ASP A 192 6.02 21.11 32.66
C ASP A 192 5.10 19.88 32.72
N LEU A 193 5.25 19.03 33.75
CA LEU A 193 4.50 17.78 33.82
C LEU A 193 3.06 18.02 34.30
N ASN A 194 2.81 19.07 35.08
CA ASN A 194 1.50 19.40 35.63
C ASN A 194 0.56 20.00 34.59
N ASP A 195 1.09 20.48 33.46
CA ASP A 195 0.29 20.97 32.33
C ASP A 195 -0.23 19.83 31.43
N LEU A 196 0.28 18.61 31.61
CA LEU A 196 -0.07 17.45 30.78
C LEU A 196 -1.58 17.13 30.76
N PRO A 197 -2.33 17.26 31.87
CA PRO A 197 -3.79 17.08 31.86
C PRO A 197 -4.49 18.10 30.94
N GLU A 198 -4.10 19.37 30.98
CA GLU A 198 -4.70 20.40 30.11
C GLU A 198 -4.39 20.12 28.64
N ILE A 199 -3.14 19.76 28.32
CA ILE A 199 -2.73 19.37 26.97
C ILE A 199 -3.50 18.13 26.48
N ALA A 200 -3.75 17.15 27.36
CA ALA A 200 -4.50 15.95 27.02
C ALA A 200 -5.99 16.27 26.74
N ALA A 201 -6.60 17.17 27.53
CA ALA A 201 -7.95 17.63 27.30
C ALA A 201 -8.10 18.36 25.95
N GLU A 202 -7.15 19.24 25.61
CA GLU A 202 -7.10 19.89 24.30
C GLU A 202 -6.92 18.87 23.17
N ALA A 203 -5.99 17.92 23.33
CA ALA A 203 -5.75 16.87 22.36
C ALA A 203 -6.99 15.98 22.12
N LEU A 204 -7.80 15.74 23.15
CA LEU A 204 -9.10 15.04 23.02
C LEU A 204 -10.11 15.86 22.20
N GLY A 205 -10.19 17.16 22.46
CA GLY A 205 -11.01 18.08 21.67
C GLY A 205 -10.60 18.08 20.19
N LEU A 206 -9.29 18.14 19.92
CA LEU A 206 -8.75 18.07 18.56
C LEU A 206 -8.98 16.71 17.89
N PHE A 207 -8.93 15.61 18.64
CA PHE A 207 -9.20 14.27 18.12
C PHE A 207 -10.65 14.11 17.67
N THR A 208 -11.59 14.70 18.40
CA THR A 208 -13.04 14.61 18.13
C THR A 208 -13.54 15.66 17.15
N ALA A 209 -12.74 16.69 16.86
CA ALA A 209 -13.08 17.73 15.89
C ALA A 209 -13.07 17.22 14.44
N THR A 210 -13.84 17.89 13.59
CA THR A 210 -13.93 17.63 12.14
C THR A 210 -13.43 18.81 11.30
N ARG A 211 -12.79 19.81 11.91
CA ARG A 211 -12.31 21.03 11.24
C ARG A 211 -11.42 20.72 10.03
N TYR A 212 -10.61 19.66 10.09
CA TYR A 212 -9.74 19.25 8.98
C TYR A 212 -10.50 19.01 7.66
N GLN A 213 -11.79 18.68 7.72
CA GLN A 213 -12.64 18.48 6.54
C GLN A 213 -12.88 19.77 5.74
N GLU A 214 -12.69 20.95 6.35
CA GLU A 214 -12.79 22.25 5.67
C GLU A 214 -11.46 22.70 5.05
N THR A 215 -10.42 21.85 5.12
CA THR A 215 -9.05 22.13 4.70
C THR A 215 -8.59 21.13 3.63
N ALA A 216 -7.37 21.28 3.11
CA ALA A 216 -6.81 20.31 2.18
C ALA A 216 -6.67 18.89 2.79
N PHE A 217 -6.71 18.74 4.11
CA PHE A 217 -6.69 17.46 4.80
C PHE A 217 -7.95 16.60 4.62
N GLN A 218 -9.04 17.12 4.04
CA GLN A 218 -10.24 16.32 3.75
C GLN A 218 -9.94 15.08 2.86
N ILE A 219 -8.87 15.15 2.06
CA ILE A 219 -8.43 14.04 1.18
C ILE A 219 -8.12 12.76 1.96
N LEU A 220 -7.80 12.87 3.25
CA LEU A 220 -7.49 11.74 4.13
C LEU A 220 -8.69 10.85 4.45
N ASP A 221 -9.91 11.36 4.26
CA ASP A 221 -11.15 10.60 4.46
C ASP A 221 -11.50 9.71 3.26
N VAL A 222 -10.87 9.93 2.10
CA VAL A 222 -11.17 9.20 0.85
C VAL A 222 -10.68 7.75 0.91
N VAL A 223 -9.42 7.57 1.33
CA VAL A 223 -8.80 6.27 1.62
C VAL A 223 -8.07 6.39 2.95
N THR A 224 -8.63 5.80 4.00
CA THR A 224 -8.07 5.90 5.35
C THR A 224 -7.48 4.56 5.79
N PRO A 225 -6.19 4.46 6.13
CA PRO A 225 -5.64 3.24 6.71
C PRO A 225 -6.31 2.96 8.07
N ILE A 226 -6.73 1.73 8.29
CA ILE A 226 -7.29 1.32 9.58
C ILE A 226 -6.13 1.03 10.52
N ALA A 227 -6.04 1.82 11.58
CA ALA A 227 -5.04 1.64 12.62
C ALA A 227 -5.59 0.92 13.87
N ASP A 228 -6.90 0.77 13.98
CA ASP A 228 -7.56 0.07 15.10
C ASP A 228 -7.34 -1.45 14.99
N ASN A 229 -6.53 -2.00 15.90
CA ASN A 229 -6.19 -3.43 15.95
C ASN A 229 -7.41 -4.34 16.23
N ARG A 230 -8.43 -3.87 16.97
CA ARG A 230 -9.66 -4.63 17.22
C ARG A 230 -10.48 -4.72 15.94
N LEU A 231 -10.67 -3.62 15.22
CA LEU A 231 -11.35 -3.62 13.93
C LEU A 231 -10.60 -4.47 12.90
N ILE A 232 -9.27 -4.35 12.82
CA ILE A 232 -8.45 -5.22 11.95
C ILE A 232 -8.71 -6.70 12.25
N THR A 233 -8.76 -7.08 13.52
CA THR A 233 -9.03 -8.47 13.92
C THR A 233 -10.42 -8.94 13.49
N ILE A 234 -11.43 -8.08 13.60
CA ILE A 234 -12.78 -8.37 13.10
C ILE A 234 -12.75 -8.59 11.58
N LEU A 235 -12.14 -7.67 10.84
CA LEU A 235 -12.03 -7.76 9.38
C LEU A 235 -11.25 -8.98 8.91
N ASP A 236 -10.19 -9.36 9.61
CA ASP A 236 -9.42 -10.58 9.31
C ASP A 236 -10.27 -11.84 9.50
N ASN A 237 -11.11 -11.89 10.54
CA ASN A 237 -12.02 -13.01 10.78
C ASN A 237 -13.14 -13.10 9.74
N LEU A 238 -13.70 -11.96 9.36
CA LEU A 238 -14.69 -11.87 8.28
C LEU A 238 -14.08 -12.29 6.93
N ALA A 239 -12.85 -11.88 6.64
CA ALA A 239 -12.15 -12.29 5.43
C ALA A 239 -11.92 -13.81 5.42
N ALA A 240 -11.51 -14.38 6.56
CA ALA A 240 -11.42 -15.83 6.70
C ALA A 240 -12.77 -16.51 6.44
N GLU A 241 -13.86 -16.00 6.99
CA GLU A 241 -15.21 -16.53 6.77
C GLU A 241 -15.65 -16.48 5.30
N THR A 242 -15.48 -15.34 4.63
CA THR A 242 -15.73 -15.17 3.20
C THR A 242 -14.95 -16.20 2.37
N ILE A 243 -13.68 -16.42 2.70
CA ILE A 243 -12.84 -17.44 2.04
C ILE A 243 -13.37 -18.85 2.31
N ARG A 244 -13.81 -19.16 3.54
CA ARG A 244 -14.41 -20.45 3.87
C ARG A 244 -15.67 -20.74 3.05
N GLN A 245 -16.46 -19.70 2.81
CA GLN A 245 -17.69 -19.79 2.02
C GLN A 245 -17.44 -19.82 0.50
N GLY A 246 -16.19 -19.73 0.05
CA GLY A 246 -15.82 -19.74 -1.37
C GLY A 246 -16.28 -18.50 -2.13
N GLN A 247 -16.52 -17.39 -1.43
CA GLN A 247 -16.92 -16.13 -2.05
C GLN A 247 -15.73 -15.45 -2.75
N ALA A 248 -16.02 -14.70 -3.82
CA ALA A 248 -15.00 -14.12 -4.71
C ALA A 248 -14.57 -12.68 -4.34
N ASP A 249 -14.82 -12.26 -3.10
CA ASP A 249 -14.48 -10.91 -2.61
C ASP A 249 -12.99 -10.73 -2.36
N PHE A 250 -12.27 -11.82 -2.07
CA PHE A 250 -10.83 -11.84 -1.84
C PHE A 250 -10.06 -12.72 -2.83
N GLU A 251 -8.94 -12.19 -3.28
CA GLU A 251 -7.96 -12.83 -4.13
C GLU A 251 -6.59 -12.80 -3.44
N LEU A 252 -5.61 -13.53 -4.01
CA LEU A 252 -4.22 -13.52 -3.55
C LEU A 252 -3.38 -12.72 -4.55
N GLY A 253 -2.67 -11.72 -4.03
CA GLY A 253 -1.68 -10.92 -4.74
C GLY A 253 -0.28 -11.09 -4.17
N LEU A 254 0.73 -10.75 -4.96
CA LEU A 254 2.13 -10.71 -4.54
C LEU A 254 2.42 -9.40 -3.77
N PRO A 255 3.09 -9.43 -2.61
CA PRO A 255 3.45 -8.20 -1.90
C PRO A 255 4.54 -7.41 -2.65
N ALA A 256 4.52 -6.08 -2.61
CA ALA A 256 5.47 -5.21 -3.33
C ALA A 256 6.98 -5.47 -3.11
N ASN A 257 7.40 -5.98 -1.95
CA ASN A 257 8.83 -6.18 -1.66
C ASN A 257 9.46 -7.42 -2.36
N HIS A 258 8.79 -7.99 -3.35
CA HIS A 258 9.15 -9.23 -4.02
C HIS A 258 9.19 -8.97 -5.53
N ASP A 259 10.36 -8.71 -6.10
CA ASP A 259 10.45 -8.06 -7.42
C ASP A 259 10.09 -8.94 -8.62
N ASP A 260 10.04 -10.26 -8.47
CA ASP A 260 9.88 -11.19 -9.60
C ASP A 260 8.66 -12.10 -9.45
N ASP A 261 7.99 -12.37 -10.56
CA ASP A 261 6.99 -13.42 -10.63
C ASP A 261 7.71 -14.77 -10.45
N GLY A 262 7.26 -15.55 -9.48
CA GLY A 262 7.78 -16.91 -9.29
C GLY A 262 7.35 -17.80 -10.45
N VAL A 263 8.20 -18.76 -10.80
CA VAL A 263 7.88 -19.81 -11.78
C VAL A 263 6.75 -20.71 -11.25
N ALA A 264 6.67 -20.87 -9.93
CA ALA A 264 5.60 -21.57 -9.26
C ALA A 264 5.35 -21.02 -7.85
N TYR A 265 4.18 -21.35 -7.33
CA TYR A 265 3.71 -20.99 -6.00
C TYR A 265 3.33 -22.24 -5.21
N CYS A 266 3.87 -22.34 -4.01
CA CYS A 266 3.57 -23.38 -3.05
C CYS A 266 2.90 -22.78 -1.81
N PHE A 267 1.97 -23.53 -1.21
CA PHE A 267 1.37 -23.14 0.07
C PHE A 267 1.97 -23.98 1.20
N SER A 268 2.39 -23.32 2.27
CA SER A 268 2.96 -23.96 3.45
C SER A 268 2.19 -23.62 4.72
N GLY A 269 2.07 -24.64 5.57
CA GLY A 269 1.26 -24.68 6.77
C GLY A 269 1.08 -26.15 7.16
N PRO A 270 0.57 -26.47 8.36
CA PRO A 270 0.42 -27.86 8.79
C PRO A 270 -0.31 -28.67 7.72
N ARG A 271 0.33 -29.71 7.15
CA ARG A 271 -0.23 -30.64 6.16
C ARG A 271 -0.76 -30.03 4.84
N LEU A 272 -0.37 -28.81 4.48
CA LEU A 272 -0.62 -28.26 3.14
C LEU A 272 0.41 -28.82 2.14
N ARG A 273 -0.04 -29.20 0.94
CA ARG A 273 0.80 -29.60 -0.19
C ARG A 273 0.19 -29.08 -1.50
N GLY A 274 1.02 -28.66 -2.42
CA GLY A 274 0.60 -28.26 -3.77
C GLY A 274 1.54 -27.22 -4.36
N ARG A 275 1.88 -27.40 -5.63
CA ARG A 275 2.70 -26.51 -6.45
C ARG A 275 1.85 -26.05 -7.62
N PHE A 276 1.72 -24.75 -7.81
CA PHE A 276 0.81 -24.16 -8.78
C PHE A 276 1.55 -23.14 -9.64
N PRO A 277 1.27 -23.07 -10.95
CA PRO A 277 1.94 -22.12 -11.84
C PRO A 277 1.50 -20.67 -11.61
N ASP A 278 0.37 -20.45 -10.92
CA ASP A 278 -0.18 -19.12 -10.65
C ASP A 278 -0.59 -18.99 -9.18
N LEU A 279 -0.55 -17.76 -8.67
CA LEU A 279 -1.04 -17.43 -7.35
C LEU A 279 -2.53 -17.13 -7.38
N LEU A 280 -3.35 -18.11 -7.01
CA LEU A 280 -4.82 -17.99 -7.06
C LEU A 280 -5.47 -18.49 -5.79
N MET A 281 -6.51 -17.79 -5.33
CA MET A 281 -7.27 -18.17 -4.14
C MET A 281 -7.84 -19.59 -4.24
N ARG A 282 -8.33 -20.00 -5.42
CA ARG A 282 -8.84 -21.36 -5.66
C ARG A 282 -7.80 -22.46 -5.42
N HIS A 283 -6.52 -22.18 -5.68
CA HIS A 283 -5.45 -23.15 -5.43
C HIS A 283 -5.18 -23.30 -3.94
N TYR A 284 -5.25 -22.21 -3.18
CA TYR A 284 -5.17 -22.25 -1.72
C TYR A 284 -6.35 -23.05 -1.12
N ILE A 285 -7.58 -22.76 -1.56
CA ILE A 285 -8.79 -23.50 -1.14
C ILE A 285 -8.67 -24.99 -1.51
N SER A 286 -8.22 -25.30 -2.73
CA SER A 286 -8.00 -26.67 -3.17
C SER A 286 -6.93 -27.40 -2.35
N ALA A 287 -5.83 -26.72 -2.00
CA ALA A 287 -4.76 -27.28 -1.19
C ALA A 287 -5.21 -27.56 0.26
N LEU A 288 -6.16 -26.77 0.78
CA LEU A 288 -6.78 -26.99 2.10
C LEU A 288 -7.73 -28.19 2.11
N GLY A 289 -8.47 -28.44 1.02
CA GLY A 289 -9.51 -29.47 0.96
C GLY A 289 -10.55 -29.29 2.07
N MET A 290 -10.89 -30.37 2.78
CA MET A 290 -11.88 -30.33 3.87
C MET A 290 -11.50 -29.41 5.05
N ARG A 291 -10.22 -29.05 5.19
CA ARG A 291 -9.73 -28.20 6.28
C ARG A 291 -10.01 -26.72 6.07
N ILE A 292 -10.61 -26.35 4.94
CA ILE A 292 -11.15 -25.01 4.74
C ILE A 292 -12.10 -24.61 5.86
N ALA A 293 -12.84 -25.57 6.45
CA ALA A 293 -13.75 -25.32 7.57
C ALA A 293 -13.05 -24.74 8.82
N ASP A 294 -11.75 -24.99 9.00
CA ASP A 294 -10.98 -24.58 10.17
C ASP A 294 -10.24 -23.24 9.98
N VAL A 295 -10.33 -22.62 8.79
CA VAL A 295 -9.57 -21.40 8.48
C VAL A 295 -10.11 -20.21 9.27
N ASP A 296 -9.25 -19.57 10.07
CA ASP A 296 -9.54 -18.35 10.83
C ASP A 296 -8.50 -17.24 10.57
N ALA A 297 -8.63 -16.11 11.25
CA ALA A 297 -7.68 -14.99 11.10
C ALA A 297 -6.23 -15.39 11.43
N GLN A 298 -6.03 -16.29 12.41
CA GLN A 298 -4.70 -16.76 12.80
C GLN A 298 -4.10 -17.65 11.71
N THR A 299 -4.90 -18.54 11.14
CA THR A 299 -4.55 -19.40 10.01
C THR A 299 -4.05 -18.56 8.83
N LEU A 300 -4.72 -17.45 8.50
CA LEU A 300 -4.29 -16.55 7.43
C LEU A 300 -2.93 -15.88 7.72
N ARG A 301 -2.60 -15.61 8.99
CA ARG A 301 -1.27 -15.09 9.38
C ARG A 301 -0.19 -16.16 9.31
N ASP A 302 -0.51 -17.39 9.69
CA ASP A 302 0.45 -18.47 9.86
C ASP A 302 0.76 -19.18 8.56
N HIS A 303 -0.25 -19.48 7.74
CA HIS A 303 -0.05 -20.07 6.42
C HIS A 303 0.76 -19.12 5.53
N LYS A 304 1.74 -19.67 4.81
CA LYS A 304 2.62 -18.90 3.92
C LYS A 304 2.48 -19.34 2.47
N ILE A 305 2.59 -18.39 1.57
CA ILE A 305 2.90 -18.60 0.16
C ILE A 305 4.42 -18.64 0.04
N ILE A 306 4.92 -19.55 -0.79
CA ILE A 306 6.32 -19.68 -1.17
C ILE A 306 6.37 -19.48 -2.69
N ALA A 307 7.10 -18.46 -3.15
CA ALA A 307 7.44 -18.32 -4.57
C ALA A 307 8.76 -19.02 -4.85
N GLU A 308 8.74 -19.90 -5.86
CA GLU A 308 9.90 -20.57 -6.42
C GLU A 308 10.37 -19.82 -7.67
N PHE A 309 11.68 -19.69 -7.86
CA PHE A 309 12.27 -18.99 -9.00
C PHE A 309 13.03 -19.96 -9.90
N GLU A 310 13.28 -19.57 -11.15
CA GLU A 310 14.03 -20.39 -12.12
C GLU A 310 15.50 -20.54 -11.75
N ASP A 311 16.04 -19.54 -11.03
CA ASP A 311 17.40 -19.57 -10.48
C ASP A 311 17.41 -20.26 -9.11
N ASP A 312 17.84 -21.53 -9.07
CA ASP A 312 18.00 -22.32 -7.84
C ASP A 312 18.95 -21.67 -6.81
N ALA A 313 19.83 -20.76 -7.23
CA ALA A 313 20.71 -20.03 -6.30
C ALA A 313 19.96 -18.89 -5.59
N ARG A 314 18.76 -18.53 -6.05
CA ARG A 314 17.93 -17.49 -5.45
C ARG A 314 17.09 -18.08 -4.31
N PRO A 315 17.14 -17.50 -3.10
CA PRO A 315 16.35 -17.99 -2.00
C PRO A 315 14.85 -17.81 -2.23
N ASP A 316 14.07 -18.84 -1.88
CA ASP A 316 12.61 -18.78 -1.80
C ASP A 316 12.12 -17.51 -1.10
N GLN A 317 11.13 -16.86 -1.71
CA GLN A 317 10.43 -15.75 -1.08
C GLN A 317 9.16 -16.26 -0.39
N LYS A 318 8.92 -15.80 0.85
CA LYS A 318 7.82 -16.29 1.69
C LYS A 318 7.04 -15.15 2.33
N TRP A 319 5.71 -15.22 2.25
CA TRP A 319 4.82 -14.26 2.92
C TRP A 319 3.52 -14.93 3.34
N SER A 320 2.79 -14.34 4.30
CA SER A 320 1.54 -14.93 4.79
C SER A 320 0.39 -14.75 3.80
N ILE A 321 -0.61 -15.64 3.89
CA ILE A 321 -1.88 -15.48 3.16
C ILE A 321 -2.49 -14.11 3.47
N ARG A 322 -2.52 -13.70 4.74
CA ARG A 322 -3.00 -12.39 5.18
C ARG A 322 -2.30 -11.22 4.47
N LYS A 323 -0.98 -11.31 4.26
CA LYS A 323 -0.23 -10.28 3.53
C LYS A 323 -0.56 -10.27 2.03
N ALA A 324 -0.94 -11.42 1.48
CA ALA A 324 -1.34 -11.57 0.08
C ALA A 324 -2.80 -11.19 -0.19
N LEU A 325 -3.63 -10.99 0.84
CA LEU A 325 -5.05 -10.69 0.62
C LEU A 325 -5.23 -9.37 -0.10
N VAL A 326 -5.96 -9.44 -1.21
CA VAL A 326 -6.42 -8.31 -1.99
C VAL A 326 -7.91 -8.47 -2.21
N GLY A 327 -8.69 -7.48 -1.80
CA GLY A 327 -10.15 -7.58 -1.91
C GLY A 327 -10.86 -6.49 -1.14
N SER A 328 -12.18 -6.52 -1.16
CA SER A 328 -13.01 -5.56 -0.43
C SER A 328 -14.24 -6.21 0.18
N MET A 329 -14.70 -5.69 1.30
CA MET A 329 -15.92 -6.14 1.98
C MET A 329 -16.72 -4.97 2.54
N VAL A 330 -17.94 -5.26 2.95
CA VAL A 330 -18.81 -4.33 3.69
C VAL A 330 -19.02 -4.89 5.09
N TYR A 331 -18.86 -4.06 6.11
CA TYR A 331 -19.11 -4.41 7.50
C TYR A 331 -19.61 -3.19 8.27
N ASP A 332 -20.69 -3.34 9.05
CA ASP A 332 -21.29 -2.29 9.89
C ASP A 332 -21.52 -0.95 9.14
N GLY A 333 -22.01 -1.03 7.90
CA GLY A 333 -22.22 0.13 7.04
C GLY A 333 -20.95 0.77 6.46
N GLY A 334 -19.76 0.32 6.87
CA GLY A 334 -18.47 0.73 6.32
C GLY A 334 -17.99 -0.17 5.19
N ARG A 335 -17.18 0.39 4.27
CA ARG A 335 -16.49 -0.37 3.22
C ARG A 335 -15.00 -0.44 3.49
N TYR A 336 -14.46 -1.64 3.33
CA TYR A 336 -13.08 -1.94 3.67
C TYR A 336 -12.39 -2.65 2.52
N ALA A 337 -11.14 -2.30 2.25
CA ALA A 337 -10.29 -3.03 1.32
C ALA A 337 -9.03 -3.54 2.01
N ALA A 338 -8.68 -4.80 1.72
CA ALA A 338 -7.39 -5.38 2.07
C ALA A 338 -6.43 -5.20 0.90
N ASN A 339 -5.21 -4.77 1.19
CA ASN A 339 -4.11 -4.79 0.24
C ASN A 339 -2.78 -4.85 1.00
N GLU A 340 -1.91 -5.78 0.62
CA GLU A 340 -0.55 -5.93 1.18
C GLU A 340 -0.48 -6.10 2.71
N GLY A 341 -1.53 -6.69 3.31
CA GLY A 341 -1.61 -6.98 4.74
C GLY A 341 -2.17 -5.87 5.62
N GLU A 342 -2.46 -4.71 5.04
CA GLU A 342 -3.14 -3.59 5.68
C GLU A 342 -4.61 -3.54 5.26
N TRP A 343 -5.44 -2.93 6.11
CA TRP A 343 -6.84 -2.64 5.82
C TRP A 343 -7.03 -1.14 5.63
N TYR A 344 -7.93 -0.78 4.71
CA TYR A 344 -8.28 0.60 4.39
C TYR A 344 -9.79 0.77 4.44
N ARG A 345 -10.26 1.85 5.04
CA ARG A 345 -11.64 2.32 4.88
C ARG A 345 -11.71 3.19 3.63
N ILE A 346 -12.73 2.99 2.82
CA ILE A 346 -12.91 3.72 1.56
C ILE A 346 -14.22 4.49 1.61
N ASP A 347 -14.21 5.73 1.15
CA ASP A 347 -15.42 6.53 0.96
C ASP A 347 -16.36 5.91 -0.09
N GLU A 348 -17.67 5.93 0.18
CA GLU A 348 -18.70 5.28 -0.64
C GLU A 348 -18.81 5.89 -2.03
N ILE A 349 -18.84 7.22 -2.08
CA ILE A 349 -19.01 7.98 -3.33
C ILE A 349 -17.78 7.77 -4.19
N PHE A 350 -16.59 7.86 -3.58
CA PHE A 350 -15.33 7.61 -4.23
C PHE A 350 -15.24 6.19 -4.81
N LYS A 351 -15.58 5.16 -4.02
CA LYS A 351 -15.59 3.77 -4.50
C LYS A 351 -16.51 3.59 -5.69
N THR A 352 -17.73 4.13 -5.60
CA THR A 352 -18.73 3.99 -6.66
C THR A 352 -18.24 4.63 -7.95
N ALA A 353 -17.69 5.84 -7.87
CA ALA A 353 -17.11 6.53 -9.03
C ALA A 353 -15.92 5.76 -9.66
N ILE A 354 -15.09 5.11 -8.84
CA ILE A 354 -13.99 4.26 -9.32
C ILE A 354 -14.51 3.03 -10.07
N GLU A 355 -15.49 2.34 -9.51
CA GLU A 355 -16.08 1.15 -10.13
C GLU A 355 -16.79 1.51 -11.45
N GLU A 356 -17.58 2.58 -11.47
CA GLU A 356 -18.22 3.07 -12.69
C GLU A 356 -17.20 3.47 -13.77
N THR A 357 -16.12 4.15 -13.39
CA THR A 357 -15.04 4.50 -14.34
C THR A 357 -14.40 3.23 -14.91
N TYR A 358 -14.10 2.25 -14.05
CA TYR A 358 -13.52 0.99 -14.47
C TYR A 358 -14.45 0.25 -15.45
N ASP A 359 -15.72 0.08 -15.10
CA ASP A 359 -16.70 -0.63 -15.94
C ASP A 359 -16.88 0.04 -17.31
N ASN A 360 -16.86 1.37 -17.37
CA ASN A 360 -16.93 2.13 -18.63
C ASN A 360 -15.69 1.97 -19.52
N LEU A 361 -14.53 1.65 -18.95
CA LEU A 361 -13.28 1.46 -19.69
C LEU A 361 -13.12 0.02 -20.20
N VAL A 362 -13.77 -0.96 -19.55
CA VAL A 362 -13.69 -2.36 -19.94
C VAL A 362 -14.51 -2.60 -21.21
N MET A 363 -13.81 -2.99 -22.27
CA MET A 363 -14.39 -3.27 -23.58
C MET A 363 -14.36 -4.77 -23.86
N GLY A 364 -15.45 -5.29 -24.40
CA GLY A 364 -15.48 -6.63 -24.97
C GLY A 364 -14.63 -6.76 -26.23
N TRP A 365 -14.38 -8.00 -26.62
CA TRP A 365 -13.80 -8.34 -27.91
C TRP A 365 -14.90 -8.71 -28.90
N ASP A 366 -14.84 -8.17 -30.12
CA ASP A 366 -15.65 -8.67 -31.22
C ASP A 366 -15.22 -10.09 -31.59
N ASN A 367 -13.91 -10.31 -31.65
CA ASN A 367 -13.27 -11.62 -31.79
C ASN A 367 -12.19 -11.75 -30.71
N PRO A 368 -12.36 -12.62 -29.70
CA PRO A 368 -11.36 -12.80 -28.65
C PRO A 368 -10.01 -13.26 -29.21
N PRO A 369 -8.89 -12.70 -28.73
CA PRO A 369 -7.57 -13.18 -29.10
C PRO A 369 -7.33 -14.58 -28.51
N VAL A 370 -6.34 -15.28 -29.06
CA VAL A 370 -5.89 -16.56 -28.50
C VAL A 370 -5.43 -16.34 -27.06
N PRO A 371 -5.81 -17.18 -26.09
CA PRO A 371 -5.31 -17.10 -24.72
C PRO A 371 -3.78 -17.23 -24.64
N LEU A 372 -3.16 -16.73 -23.56
CA LEU A 372 -1.77 -17.09 -23.26
C LEU A 372 -1.73 -18.59 -22.98
N ARG A 373 -0.96 -19.31 -23.80
CA ARG A 373 -0.79 -20.77 -23.69
C ARG A 373 0.08 -21.14 -22.49
N LYS A 374 -0.03 -22.39 -22.04
CA LYS A 374 0.93 -23.02 -21.15
C LYS A 374 2.02 -23.73 -21.93
N GLU A 375 3.24 -23.58 -21.45
CA GLU A 375 4.45 -24.22 -21.93
C GLU A 375 5.00 -25.08 -20.80
N TYR A 376 5.24 -26.35 -21.08
CA TYR A 376 5.71 -27.32 -20.09
C TYR A 376 7.16 -27.70 -20.40
N ASP A 377 8.00 -27.77 -19.38
CA ASP A 377 9.35 -28.32 -19.50
C ASP A 377 9.37 -29.86 -19.46
N GLU A 378 10.57 -30.45 -19.59
CA GLU A 378 10.76 -31.91 -19.60
C GLU A 378 10.35 -32.59 -18.28
N ASP A 379 10.34 -31.84 -17.17
CA ASP A 379 9.93 -32.30 -15.84
C ASP A 379 8.42 -32.11 -15.58
N GLY A 380 7.68 -31.59 -16.56
CA GLY A 380 6.25 -31.35 -16.46
C GLY A 380 5.88 -30.07 -15.70
N ASN A 381 6.83 -29.16 -15.49
CA ASN A 381 6.58 -27.85 -14.90
C ASN A 381 5.99 -26.92 -15.96
N GLY A 382 4.73 -26.53 -15.76
CA GLY A 382 4.03 -25.60 -16.66
C GLY A 382 4.29 -24.14 -16.29
N ARG A 383 4.61 -23.31 -17.28
CA ARG A 383 4.61 -21.84 -17.22
C ARG A 383 3.71 -21.27 -18.30
N TYR A 384 3.28 -20.01 -18.20
CA TYR A 384 2.60 -19.38 -19.33
C TYR A 384 3.60 -18.82 -20.32
N GLN A 385 3.18 -18.73 -21.57
CA GLN A 385 3.88 -17.98 -22.61
C GLN A 385 4.28 -16.59 -22.10
N SER A 386 5.50 -16.17 -22.42
CA SER A 386 6.00 -14.85 -22.06
C SER A 386 5.24 -13.73 -22.79
N GLU A 387 5.14 -12.56 -22.15
CA GLU A 387 4.54 -11.35 -22.74
C GLU A 387 5.20 -11.03 -24.11
N ALA A 388 6.52 -11.06 -24.18
CA ALA A 388 7.28 -10.81 -25.42
C ALA A 388 6.92 -11.79 -26.56
N SER A 389 6.82 -13.09 -26.25
CA SER A 389 6.42 -14.10 -27.26
C SER A 389 4.99 -13.88 -27.73
N TYR A 390 4.08 -13.61 -26.79
CA TYR A 390 2.68 -13.35 -27.12
C TYR A 390 2.53 -12.09 -27.98
N ASN A 391 3.24 -11.00 -27.63
CA ASN A 391 3.24 -9.73 -28.35
C ASN A 391 3.70 -9.93 -29.80
N ALA A 392 4.79 -10.67 -30.02
CA ALA A 392 5.30 -10.96 -31.36
C ALA A 392 4.32 -11.77 -32.23
N GLU A 393 3.68 -12.79 -31.66
CA GLU A 393 2.68 -13.60 -32.35
C GLU A 393 1.43 -12.78 -32.71
N ARG A 394 0.95 -11.95 -31.78
CA ARG A 394 -0.23 -11.10 -32.01
C ARG A 394 0.05 -9.99 -33.02
N ALA A 395 1.20 -9.33 -32.93
CA ALA A 395 1.60 -8.31 -33.91
C ALA A 395 1.62 -8.89 -35.33
N THR A 396 2.24 -10.06 -35.50
CA THR A 396 2.28 -10.76 -36.80
C THR A 396 0.89 -11.15 -37.28
N ALA A 397 0.08 -11.78 -36.43
CA ALA A 397 -1.24 -12.29 -36.82
C ALA A 397 -2.24 -11.18 -37.17
N LEU A 398 -2.11 -10.00 -36.55
CA LEU A 398 -3.00 -8.86 -36.74
C LEU A 398 -2.45 -7.83 -37.75
N GLY A 399 -1.22 -7.99 -38.22
CA GLY A 399 -0.56 -7.02 -39.09
C GLY A 399 -0.21 -5.71 -38.37
N TYR A 400 0.07 -5.76 -37.07
CA TYR A 400 0.47 -4.62 -36.25
C TYR A 400 1.99 -4.54 -36.11
N VAL A 401 2.49 -3.36 -35.71
CA VAL A 401 3.92 -3.14 -35.50
C VAL A 401 4.30 -3.57 -34.09
N LEU A 402 5.29 -4.46 -33.96
CA LEU A 402 5.83 -4.89 -32.66
C LEU A 402 6.84 -3.86 -32.16
N LEU A 403 6.55 -3.24 -31.02
CA LEU A 403 7.39 -2.23 -30.38
C LEU A 403 7.84 -2.63 -28.97
N ASP A 404 7.45 -3.81 -28.49
CA ASP A 404 7.90 -4.42 -27.23
C ASP A 404 9.43 -4.32 -27.07
N THR A 405 9.87 -3.74 -25.95
CA THR A 405 11.26 -3.43 -25.58
C THR A 405 11.98 -2.40 -26.47
N ARG A 406 11.26 -1.72 -27.37
CA ARG A 406 11.81 -0.69 -28.27
C ARG A 406 11.58 0.70 -27.69
N SER A 407 12.65 1.47 -27.61
CA SER A 407 12.59 2.84 -27.10
C SER A 407 12.77 3.86 -28.21
N VAL A 408 12.11 5.00 -28.05
CA VAL A 408 12.41 6.22 -28.81
C VAL A 408 13.17 7.18 -27.90
N ASN A 409 14.16 7.87 -28.47
CA ASN A 409 14.92 8.91 -27.78
C ASN A 409 14.52 10.27 -28.34
N ILE A 410 14.11 11.22 -27.49
CA ILE A 410 13.79 12.58 -27.96
C ILE A 410 15.07 13.40 -28.02
N PRO A 411 15.52 13.85 -29.22
CA PRO A 411 16.76 14.60 -29.36
C PRO A 411 16.77 15.89 -28.53
N GLY A 412 17.88 16.14 -27.83
CA GLY A 412 18.07 17.36 -27.03
C GLY A 412 17.37 17.38 -25.67
N VAL A 413 16.66 16.31 -25.28
CA VAL A 413 16.04 16.15 -23.97
C VAL A 413 16.84 15.12 -23.17
N GLN A 414 17.29 15.47 -21.96
CA GLN A 414 18.01 14.52 -21.11
C GLN A 414 17.08 13.44 -20.58
N ARG A 415 17.55 12.18 -20.60
CA ARG A 415 16.81 11.00 -20.09
C ARG A 415 15.40 10.90 -20.68
N SER A 416 15.32 11.05 -22.00
CA SER A 416 14.07 11.05 -22.76
C SER A 416 13.76 9.72 -23.42
N ASP A 417 14.52 8.66 -23.12
CA ASP A 417 14.23 7.32 -23.61
C ASP A 417 12.92 6.83 -23.00
N PHE A 418 11.98 6.47 -23.86
CA PHE A 418 10.75 5.81 -23.43
C PHE A 418 10.26 4.81 -24.48
N GLU A 419 9.58 3.78 -24.01
CA GLU A 419 8.90 2.81 -24.85
C GLU A 419 7.51 3.34 -25.25
N PRO A 420 7.18 3.44 -26.55
CA PRO A 420 5.90 3.94 -27.00
C PRO A 420 4.71 3.08 -26.54
N CYS A 421 4.81 1.77 -26.75
CA CYS A 421 3.84 0.73 -26.45
C CYS A 421 4.43 -0.63 -26.82
N ASP A 422 3.73 -1.72 -26.51
CA ASP A 422 4.20 -3.06 -26.87
C ASP A 422 3.80 -3.42 -28.31
N ILE A 423 2.60 -3.01 -28.73
CA ILE A 423 2.06 -3.25 -30.08
C ILE A 423 1.36 -1.98 -30.59
N LEU A 424 1.68 -1.55 -31.82
CA LEU A 424 1.10 -0.38 -32.46
C LEU A 424 0.16 -0.78 -33.60
N ASP A 425 -1.13 -0.45 -33.45
CA ASP A 425 -2.14 -0.55 -34.49
C ASP A 425 -2.31 0.81 -35.18
N ILE A 426 -1.66 0.95 -36.34
CA ILE A 426 -1.66 2.19 -37.12
C ILE A 426 -3.06 2.51 -37.67
N THR A 427 -3.73 1.52 -38.27
CA THR A 427 -5.06 1.71 -38.89
C THR A 427 -6.13 2.00 -37.83
N GLY A 428 -6.03 1.37 -36.67
CA GLY A 428 -6.87 1.62 -35.52
C GLY A 428 -6.55 2.89 -34.75
N LYS A 429 -5.35 3.46 -34.96
CA LYS A 429 -4.74 4.53 -34.15
C LYS A 429 -4.66 4.15 -32.66
N ARG A 430 -4.10 2.98 -32.35
CA ARG A 430 -4.04 2.45 -30.99
C ARG A 430 -2.63 2.11 -30.56
N PHE A 431 -2.25 2.62 -29.39
CA PHE A 431 -1.09 2.19 -28.62
C PHE A 431 -1.53 1.08 -27.67
N ILE A 432 -1.12 -0.15 -27.93
CA ILE A 432 -1.55 -1.32 -27.17
C ILE A 432 -0.41 -1.71 -26.22
N HIS A 433 -0.72 -1.73 -24.93
CA HIS A 433 0.15 -2.25 -23.89
C HIS A 433 -0.44 -3.57 -23.38
N VAL A 434 0.39 -4.57 -23.12
CA VAL A 434 0.02 -5.94 -22.77
C VAL A 434 0.70 -6.33 -21.46
N LYS A 435 -0.08 -6.81 -20.50
CA LYS A 435 0.44 -7.28 -19.22
C LYS A 435 -0.26 -8.56 -18.76
N LYS A 436 0.52 -9.55 -18.33
CA LYS A 436 0.01 -10.65 -17.51
C LYS A 436 -0.27 -10.11 -16.11
N SER A 437 -1.51 -10.19 -15.68
CA SER A 437 -1.94 -9.77 -14.35
C SER A 437 -1.22 -10.60 -13.29
N SER A 438 -0.44 -9.93 -12.44
CA SER A 438 0.15 -10.53 -11.23
C SER A 438 -0.75 -10.35 -9.99
N ARG A 439 -1.98 -9.82 -10.19
CA ARG A 439 -2.94 -9.39 -9.15
C ARG A 439 -2.34 -8.45 -8.08
N ARG A 440 -1.17 -7.88 -8.34
CA ARG A 440 -0.57 -6.83 -7.51
C ARG A 440 -1.11 -5.48 -7.94
N SER A 441 -1.49 -4.71 -6.94
CA SER A 441 -1.87 -3.31 -7.17
C SER A 441 -0.74 -2.57 -7.88
N SER A 442 0.50 -2.72 -7.40
CA SER A 442 1.66 -1.99 -7.90
C SER A 442 2.09 -2.30 -9.33
N VAL A 443 2.02 -3.56 -9.75
CA VAL A 443 2.39 -3.95 -11.12
C VAL A 443 1.42 -3.34 -12.13
N LEU A 444 0.11 -3.42 -11.87
CA LEU A 444 -0.88 -2.81 -12.76
C LEU A 444 -0.84 -1.28 -12.71
N SER A 445 -0.59 -0.68 -11.54
CA SER A 445 -0.38 0.77 -11.41
C SER A 445 0.81 1.25 -12.23
N HIS A 446 1.95 0.55 -12.19
CA HIS A 446 3.11 0.86 -13.03
C HIS A 446 2.80 0.67 -14.52
N PHE A 447 2.08 -0.39 -14.88
CA PHE A 447 1.63 -0.66 -16.25
C PHE A 447 0.76 0.47 -16.81
N PHE A 448 -0.21 1.00 -16.04
CA PHE A 448 -1.00 2.15 -16.47
C PHE A 448 -0.17 3.42 -16.61
N LYS A 449 0.78 3.64 -15.69
CA LYS A 449 1.74 4.76 -15.75
C LYS A 449 2.63 4.69 -16.99
N GLN A 450 3.07 3.51 -17.41
CA GLN A 450 3.87 3.32 -18.62
C GLN A 450 3.13 3.90 -19.85
N GLY A 451 1.86 3.51 -20.06
CA GLY A 451 1.07 4.04 -21.17
C GLY A 451 0.80 5.55 -21.08
N SER A 452 0.50 6.04 -19.88
CA SER A 452 0.30 7.48 -19.63
C SER A 452 1.58 8.32 -19.89
N ASN A 453 2.74 7.84 -19.44
CA ASN A 453 4.02 8.49 -19.64
C ASN A 453 4.41 8.53 -21.12
N ALA A 454 4.18 7.45 -21.87
CA ALA A 454 4.41 7.42 -23.32
C ALA A 454 3.54 8.47 -24.04
N ALA A 455 2.23 8.47 -23.76
CA ALA A 455 1.28 9.43 -24.31
C ALA A 455 1.64 10.90 -23.96
N GLN A 456 2.14 11.13 -22.74
CA GLN A 456 2.63 12.44 -22.31
C GLN A 456 3.83 12.91 -23.12
N ASN A 457 4.80 12.02 -23.40
CA ASN A 457 5.94 12.36 -24.23
C ASN A 457 5.51 12.72 -25.66
N PHE A 458 4.61 11.95 -26.26
CA PHE A 458 4.03 12.26 -27.58
C PHE A 458 3.26 13.58 -27.61
N LYS A 459 2.56 13.92 -26.51
CA LYS A 459 1.84 15.19 -26.41
C LYS A 459 2.77 16.38 -26.25
N ARG A 460 3.83 16.21 -25.46
CA ARG A 460 4.75 17.28 -25.07
C ARG A 460 5.80 17.58 -26.14
N TYR A 461 6.26 16.56 -26.86
CA TYR A 461 7.39 16.67 -27.79
C TYR A 461 6.97 16.19 -29.19
N PRO A 462 6.74 17.10 -30.15
CA PRO A 462 6.43 16.72 -31.53
C PRO A 462 7.48 15.77 -32.13
N ALA A 463 8.77 15.97 -31.80
CA ALA A 463 9.87 15.13 -32.26
C ALA A 463 9.73 13.64 -31.84
N ALA A 464 8.96 13.32 -30.80
CA ALA A 464 8.70 11.93 -30.43
C ALA A 464 7.98 11.16 -31.57
N TRP A 465 7.08 11.83 -32.30
CA TRP A 465 6.42 11.24 -33.45
C TRP A 465 7.37 10.99 -34.62
N ASP A 466 8.30 11.91 -34.87
CA ASP A 466 9.33 11.72 -35.91
C ASP A 466 10.20 10.49 -35.60
N GLN A 467 10.56 10.31 -34.33
CA GLN A 467 11.32 9.14 -33.88
C GLN A 467 10.52 7.84 -34.01
N LEU A 468 9.22 7.87 -33.69
CA LEU A 468 8.35 6.71 -33.88
C LEU A 468 8.21 6.34 -35.36
N VAL A 469 8.09 7.32 -36.26
CA VAL A 469 8.03 7.11 -37.71
C VAL A 469 9.33 6.48 -38.23
N ALA A 470 10.48 6.97 -37.77
CA ALA A 470 11.78 6.41 -38.11
C ALA A 470 11.94 4.97 -37.58
N LEU A 471 11.58 4.73 -36.32
CA LEU A 471 11.60 3.40 -35.70
C LEU A 471 10.68 2.41 -36.43
N THR A 472 9.50 2.87 -36.84
CA THR A 472 8.54 2.07 -37.62
C THR A 472 9.11 1.70 -39.00
N ALA A 473 9.84 2.64 -39.65
CA ALA A 473 10.51 2.35 -40.92
C ALA A 473 11.61 1.29 -40.76
N GLU A 474 12.37 1.35 -39.67
CA GLU A 474 13.42 0.39 -39.34
C GLU A 474 12.85 -1.02 -39.08
N ILE A 475 11.79 -1.12 -38.28
CA ILE A 475 11.25 -2.40 -37.81
C ILE A 475 10.29 -3.04 -38.82
N SER A 476 9.47 -2.24 -39.51
CA SER A 476 8.35 -2.73 -40.33
C SER A 476 8.34 -2.19 -41.77
N GLY A 477 9.38 -1.45 -42.17
CA GLY A 477 9.57 -0.98 -43.54
C GLY A 477 8.83 0.31 -43.90
N ALA A 478 9.10 0.79 -45.12
CA ALA A 478 8.64 2.09 -45.60
C ALA A 478 7.11 2.21 -45.70
N ASP A 479 6.42 1.13 -46.08
CA ASP A 479 4.95 1.14 -46.21
C ASP A 479 4.25 1.37 -44.86
N ALA A 480 4.73 0.70 -43.80
CA ALA A 480 4.21 0.88 -42.44
C ALA A 480 4.51 2.30 -41.91
N SER A 481 5.71 2.81 -42.15
CA SER A 481 6.10 4.18 -41.79
C SER A 481 5.24 5.22 -42.50
N TYR A 482 4.98 5.04 -43.80
CA TYR A 482 4.09 5.90 -44.58
C TYR A 482 2.65 5.84 -44.05
N ALA A 483 2.13 4.64 -43.76
CA ALA A 483 0.81 4.48 -43.15
C ALA A 483 0.70 5.20 -41.81
N LEU A 484 1.75 5.17 -40.97
CA LEU A 484 1.81 5.93 -39.72
C LEU A 484 1.78 7.44 -39.99
N THR A 485 2.56 7.96 -40.93
CA THR A 485 2.50 9.39 -41.30
C THR A 485 1.10 9.80 -41.75
N VAL A 486 0.42 8.99 -42.56
CA VAL A 486 -0.97 9.23 -42.98
C VAL A 486 -1.92 9.23 -41.77
N ALA A 487 -1.78 8.27 -40.86
CA ALA A 487 -2.58 8.23 -39.64
C ALA A 487 -2.34 9.48 -38.77
N LEU A 488 -1.10 9.97 -38.64
CA LEU A 488 -0.81 11.18 -37.87
C LEU A 488 -1.46 12.44 -38.46
N ALA A 489 -1.63 12.50 -39.78
CA ALA A 489 -2.30 13.61 -40.46
C ALA A 489 -3.83 13.62 -40.28
N ASP A 490 -4.44 12.47 -39.96
CA ASP A 490 -5.87 12.34 -39.69
C ASP A 490 -6.23 12.91 -38.29
N VAL A 491 -6.36 14.22 -38.16
CA VAL A 491 -6.63 14.88 -36.87
C VAL A 491 -8.06 14.67 -36.35
N ASP A 492 -8.98 14.24 -37.19
CA ASP A 492 -10.40 14.03 -36.82
C ASP A 492 -10.58 12.76 -35.97
N ARG A 493 -9.63 11.83 -36.06
CA ARG A 493 -9.62 10.59 -35.27
C ARG A 493 -8.54 10.61 -34.19
N ALA A 494 -8.98 10.62 -32.93
CA ALA A 494 -8.10 10.54 -31.78
C ALA A 494 -7.36 9.20 -31.70
N TRP A 495 -6.13 9.24 -31.18
CA TRP A 495 -5.38 8.06 -30.77
C TRP A 495 -5.97 7.45 -29.50
N THR A 496 -5.90 6.13 -29.36
CA THR A 496 -6.36 5.40 -28.17
C THR A 496 -5.18 4.72 -27.49
N VAL A 497 -5.09 4.81 -26.17
CA VAL A 497 -4.23 3.94 -25.36
C VAL A 497 -5.08 2.77 -24.87
N GLU A 498 -4.70 1.56 -25.25
CA GLU A 498 -5.44 0.34 -24.96
C GLU A 498 -4.60 -0.61 -24.10
N PHE A 499 -5.12 -0.99 -22.95
CA PHE A 499 -4.46 -1.89 -22.00
C PHE A 499 -5.05 -3.30 -22.12
N TRP A 500 -4.24 -4.27 -22.53
CA TRP A 500 -4.58 -5.68 -22.62
C TRP A 500 -4.06 -6.40 -21.38
N ILE A 501 -4.97 -6.93 -20.58
CA ILE A 501 -4.63 -7.60 -19.32
C ILE A 501 -4.92 -9.09 -19.47
N ALA A 502 -3.87 -9.92 -19.46
CA ALA A 502 -4.02 -11.36 -19.44
C ALA A 502 -4.31 -11.84 -18.01
N ASP A 503 -5.48 -12.45 -17.79
CA ASP A 503 -5.90 -12.91 -16.48
C ASP A 503 -6.82 -14.15 -16.57
N THR A 504 -7.10 -14.77 -15.44
CA THR A 504 -8.20 -15.73 -15.30
C THR A 504 -9.48 -14.99 -14.89
N PRO A 505 -10.62 -15.22 -15.56
CA PRO A 505 -11.89 -14.67 -15.13
C PRO A 505 -12.35 -15.28 -13.79
N ARG A 506 -13.23 -14.57 -13.10
CA ARG A 506 -13.95 -15.08 -11.94
C ARG A 506 -14.87 -16.22 -12.35
N ALA A 507 -15.42 -16.95 -11.35
CA ALA A 507 -16.34 -18.06 -11.59
C ALA A 507 -17.57 -17.68 -12.43
N ASN A 508 -18.00 -16.41 -12.37
CA ASN A 508 -19.10 -15.87 -13.18
C ASN A 508 -18.67 -15.42 -14.60
N GLY A 509 -17.42 -15.64 -15.00
CA GLY A 509 -16.87 -15.25 -16.29
C GLY A 509 -16.38 -13.80 -16.39
N ALA A 510 -16.63 -12.97 -15.36
CA ALA A 510 -16.19 -11.57 -15.37
C ALA A 510 -14.71 -11.45 -15.00
N PHE A 511 -14.03 -10.50 -15.63
CA PHE A 511 -12.69 -10.11 -15.22
C PHE A 511 -12.74 -8.99 -14.19
N ASN A 512 -11.70 -8.89 -13.36
CA ASN A 512 -11.57 -7.80 -12.41
C ASN A 512 -10.09 -7.54 -12.12
N ILE A 513 -9.77 -6.34 -11.63
CA ILE A 513 -8.45 -5.97 -11.11
C ILE A 513 -8.56 -5.50 -9.65
N PRO A 514 -7.46 -5.52 -8.87
CA PRO A 514 -7.43 -4.95 -7.53
C PRO A 514 -7.98 -3.52 -7.46
N PHE A 515 -8.68 -3.19 -6.38
CA PHE A 515 -9.31 -1.87 -6.22
C PHE A 515 -8.29 -0.71 -6.31
N PHE A 516 -7.09 -0.86 -5.73
CA PHE A 516 -6.06 0.16 -5.82
C PHE A 516 -5.49 0.32 -7.23
N SER A 517 -5.46 -0.74 -8.04
CA SER A 517 -5.17 -0.62 -9.48
C SER A 517 -6.24 0.17 -10.22
N LYS A 518 -7.52 0.04 -9.85
CA LYS A 518 -8.61 0.84 -10.44
C LYS A 518 -8.47 2.33 -10.14
N ILE A 519 -7.98 2.68 -8.94
CA ILE A 519 -7.68 4.08 -8.58
C ILE A 519 -6.57 4.61 -9.50
N SER A 520 -5.44 3.92 -9.61
CA SER A 520 -4.36 4.34 -10.52
C SER A 520 -4.85 4.46 -11.95
N LEU A 521 -5.65 3.50 -12.42
CA LEU A 521 -6.26 3.53 -13.74
C LEU A 521 -7.12 4.78 -13.96
N ARG A 522 -7.99 5.15 -13.00
CA ARG A 522 -8.83 6.36 -13.12
C ARG A 522 -7.94 7.60 -13.28
N ASP A 523 -6.90 7.71 -12.46
CA ASP A 523 -6.04 8.88 -12.45
C ASP A 523 -5.23 9.00 -13.76
N GLU A 524 -4.68 7.88 -14.25
CA GLU A 524 -3.99 7.85 -15.54
C GLU A 524 -4.96 8.04 -16.73
N THR A 525 -6.18 7.51 -16.65
CA THR A 525 -7.24 7.76 -17.65
C THR A 525 -7.57 9.24 -17.72
N SER A 526 -7.73 9.90 -16.57
CA SER A 526 -8.04 11.33 -16.51
C SER A 526 -6.94 12.17 -17.19
N ARG A 527 -5.66 11.81 -16.98
CA ARG A 527 -4.53 12.45 -17.67
C ARG A 527 -4.53 12.18 -19.17
N LEU A 528 -4.73 10.93 -19.59
CA LEU A 528 -4.79 10.52 -20.99
C LEU A 528 -5.91 11.24 -21.75
N THR A 529 -7.12 11.29 -21.18
CA THR A 529 -8.25 12.00 -21.75
C THR A 529 -8.01 13.50 -21.82
N ALA A 530 -7.40 14.11 -20.79
CA ALA A 530 -7.00 15.53 -20.83
C ALA A 530 -5.99 15.84 -21.96
N MET A 531 -5.18 14.85 -22.37
CA MET A 531 -4.27 14.97 -23.50
C MET A 531 -4.94 14.71 -24.87
N GLY A 532 -6.20 14.25 -24.88
CA GLY A 532 -6.99 13.97 -26.07
C GLY A 532 -6.96 12.52 -26.54
N TYR A 533 -6.49 11.58 -25.71
CA TYR A 533 -6.49 10.16 -26.04
C TYR A 533 -7.79 9.48 -25.59
N GLY A 534 -8.28 8.53 -26.40
CA GLY A 534 -9.20 7.51 -25.93
C GLY A 534 -8.48 6.53 -25.00
N VAL A 535 -9.20 5.91 -24.07
CA VAL A 535 -8.65 4.90 -23.17
C VAL A 535 -9.57 3.68 -23.13
N ARG A 536 -8.99 2.49 -23.19
CA ARG A 536 -9.72 1.21 -23.18
C ARG A 536 -8.97 0.14 -22.43
N ILE A 537 -9.70 -0.80 -21.84
CA ILE A 537 -9.16 -2.01 -21.24
C ILE A 537 -9.80 -3.20 -21.90
N ARG A 538 -9.01 -4.23 -22.18
CA ARG A 538 -9.50 -5.52 -22.65
C ARG A 538 -8.80 -6.64 -21.89
N PHE A 539 -9.50 -7.74 -21.69
CA PHE A 539 -8.94 -8.91 -21.02
C PHE A 539 -8.61 -10.03 -22.00
N ILE A 540 -7.44 -10.63 -21.84
CA ILE A 540 -7.02 -11.82 -22.57
C ILE A 540 -7.14 -13.01 -21.60
N GLY A 541 -7.70 -14.12 -22.08
CA GLY A 541 -7.77 -15.34 -21.27
C GLY A 541 -6.40 -15.98 -21.02
N LEU A 542 -6.28 -16.73 -19.93
CA LEU A 542 -5.20 -17.68 -19.70
C LEU A 542 -5.69 -19.10 -20.02
N GLU A 543 -4.88 -19.93 -20.68
CA GLU A 543 -5.24 -21.32 -20.98
C GLU A 543 -5.57 -22.11 -19.69
N ALA A 544 -6.76 -22.72 -19.63
CA ALA A 544 -7.21 -23.46 -18.45
C ALA A 544 -6.39 -24.75 -18.22
N VAL A 545 -6.25 -25.20 -16.97
CA VAL A 545 -5.71 -26.54 -16.67
C VAL A 545 -6.82 -27.55 -16.96
N ALA A 546 -6.53 -28.64 -17.68
CA ALA A 546 -7.38 -29.82 -17.64
C ALA A 546 -7.31 -30.40 -16.22
N ILE A 547 -8.39 -30.23 -15.44
CA ILE A 547 -8.48 -30.70 -14.04
C ILE A 547 -8.41 -32.23 -14.00
#